data_AF-A0A972CA79-F1
#
_entry.id   AF-A0A972CA79-F1
#
_cell.length_a   1.000
_cell.length_b   1.000
_cell.length_c   1.000
_cell.angle_alpha   90.00
_cell.angle_beta   90.00
_cell.angle_gamma   90.00
#
_symmetry.space_group_name_H-M   'P 1'
#
loop_
_entity.id
_entity.type
_entity.pdbx_description
1 polymer ?
#
loop_
_entity_poly.entity_id
_entity_poly.type
_entity_poly.pdbx_seq_one_letter_code
_entity_poly.pdbx_strand_id
1 'polypeptide(L)'
;MQAEKIQFQEGVPYSIKVQKIENTPIHWHEDVLEIVLPIKGSVRVFEGFEEILVKEGDFSFVNNLHVHHITSSDNAICIIMHLDLNYFEKYFEYIKHTFFRSNLYEMGSSKSVSTNFDDEIRKGYRTRFLNLLASVFLDILNNESMAENLIMDSIYQLVASIVNDFLWVKFMRDNNKPVTEVQLNRYLRIIKYIRENYEKRITVEDIARREYITENYFSHFWKDFSFFSFKDRLNYERVIMSEILLLGTNMSINAISEKVGFSDVKYYYKHFKKWYGTTPLEHKKRCMEYMEKGTCVTRLSMWDIKDLLEDFIRNFILKEYAQNNIWNTSYLFDNFVNLKYLYKLDKKIPQRGSRNAVVNILDPANFKEIGDKVFFNWQNIDMLVNFSETSEFNLDIKIDCKLLDEKLYEKAINTFLDSCLLRYRLVTMEKWKFLITYNSEDTYYVANTVGDIINERVPKASVTYFFEI
;
A
#
# COMPACT_ATOMS: atom_id res chain seq x y z
N MET A 1 29.70 1.69 -4.96
CA MET A 1 28.29 2.00 -4.63
C MET A 1 28.24 3.02 -3.52
N GLN A 2 27.35 4.01 -3.57
CA GLN A 2 27.18 5.02 -2.52
C GLN A 2 25.76 5.00 -1.97
N ALA A 3 25.58 5.40 -0.72
CA ALA A 3 24.28 5.72 -0.16
C ALA A 3 23.71 6.94 -0.91
N GLU A 4 22.49 6.85 -1.45
CA GLU A 4 21.82 8.03 -1.96
C GLU A 4 21.03 8.69 -0.83
N LYS A 5 21.46 9.91 -0.47
CA LYS A 5 20.78 10.72 0.53
C LYS A 5 19.58 11.43 -0.10
N ILE A 6 18.37 10.98 0.24
CA ILE A 6 17.14 11.67 -0.11
C ILE A 6 16.97 12.88 0.82
N GLN A 7 16.74 14.05 0.23
CA GLN A 7 16.48 15.27 1.00
C GLN A 7 14.98 15.52 1.05
N PHE A 8 14.46 15.63 2.26
CA PHE A 8 13.08 16.03 2.55
C PHE A 8 13.06 17.50 2.98
N GLN A 9 12.04 18.23 2.55
CA GLN A 9 11.82 19.59 3.03
C GLN A 9 11.26 19.56 4.46
N GLU A 10 11.50 20.61 5.24
CA GLU A 10 10.99 20.68 6.61
C GLU A 10 9.45 20.57 6.63
N GLY A 11 8.92 19.63 7.41
CA GLY A 11 7.49 19.35 7.48
C GLY A 11 6.91 18.54 6.31
N VAL A 12 7.70 18.20 5.28
CA VAL A 12 7.26 17.47 4.09
C VAL A 12 8.00 16.12 4.02
N PRO A 13 7.43 15.04 4.60
CA PRO A 13 8.10 13.75 4.78
C PRO A 13 8.03 12.85 3.53
N TYR A 14 7.96 13.46 2.35
CA TYR A 14 7.95 12.75 1.08
C TYR A 14 8.69 13.53 0.01
N SER A 15 9.17 12.84 -1.01
CA SER A 15 9.69 13.48 -2.23
C SER A 15 9.24 12.69 -3.45
N ILE A 16 8.97 13.39 -4.56
CA ILE A 16 8.53 12.78 -5.81
C ILE A 16 9.47 13.21 -6.93
N LYS A 17 9.93 12.24 -7.71
CA LYS A 17 10.74 12.43 -8.91
C LYS A 17 10.00 11.79 -10.09
N VAL A 18 9.98 12.47 -11.23
CA VAL A 18 9.53 11.89 -12.50
C VAL A 18 10.77 11.62 -13.34
N GLN A 19 10.91 10.40 -13.82
CA GLN A 19 12.11 9.96 -14.52
C GLN A 19 11.73 9.10 -15.73
N LYS A 20 12.34 9.40 -16.88
CA LYS A 20 12.45 8.46 -17.99
C LYS A 20 13.68 7.60 -17.72
N ILE A 21 13.48 6.30 -17.53
CA ILE A 21 14.50 5.37 -17.05
C ILE A 21 14.88 4.41 -18.17
N GLU A 22 16.17 4.25 -18.42
CA GLU A 22 16.75 3.10 -19.13
C GLU A 22 17.55 2.24 -18.14
N ASN A 23 18.43 2.88 -17.35
CA ASN A 23 19.20 2.23 -16.28
C ASN A 23 19.61 3.25 -15.20
N THR A 24 19.23 2.99 -13.95
CA THR A 24 19.64 3.79 -12.78
C THR A 24 20.97 3.29 -12.21
N PRO A 25 21.70 4.07 -11.39
CA PRO A 25 22.84 3.52 -10.66
C PRO A 25 22.38 2.45 -9.65
N ILE A 26 23.30 1.59 -9.22
CA ILE A 26 23.11 0.75 -8.04
C ILE A 26 23.32 1.60 -6.80
N HIS A 27 22.34 1.64 -5.91
CA HIS A 27 22.33 2.47 -4.72
C HIS A 27 21.42 1.88 -3.64
N TRP A 28 21.33 2.56 -2.50
CA TRP A 28 20.43 2.26 -1.39
C TRP A 28 20.15 3.54 -0.61
N HIS A 29 19.09 3.52 0.20
CA HIS A 29 18.70 4.63 1.05
C HIS A 29 18.59 4.19 2.52
N GLU A 30 18.93 5.11 3.42
CA GLU A 30 18.72 4.97 4.86
C GLU A 30 17.47 5.71 5.27
N ASP A 31 16.64 5.06 6.09
CA ASP A 31 15.36 5.56 6.62
C ASP A 31 14.36 6.02 5.54
N VAL A 32 14.40 5.41 4.36
CA VAL A 32 13.50 5.72 3.25
C VAL A 32 12.81 4.46 2.75
N LEU A 33 11.53 4.59 2.47
CA LEU A 33 10.78 3.66 1.62
C LEU A 33 10.59 4.33 0.25
N GLU A 34 11.03 3.66 -0.81
CA GLU A 34 10.81 4.11 -2.18
C GLU A 34 9.64 3.32 -2.82
N ILE A 35 8.81 4.03 -3.58
CA ILE A 35 7.71 3.48 -4.37
C ILE A 35 8.03 3.77 -5.83
N VAL A 36 8.11 2.70 -6.64
CA VAL A 36 8.36 2.77 -8.08
C VAL A 36 7.05 2.52 -8.82
N LEU A 37 6.58 3.51 -9.57
CA LEU A 37 5.32 3.47 -10.33
C LEU A 37 5.58 3.81 -11.81
N PRO A 38 5.66 2.81 -12.71
CA PRO A 38 5.69 3.04 -14.15
C PRO A 38 4.33 3.57 -14.63
N ILE A 39 4.34 4.80 -15.14
CA ILE A 39 3.16 5.44 -15.74
C ILE A 39 3.15 5.30 -17.27
N LYS A 40 4.27 4.86 -17.86
CA LYS A 40 4.38 4.46 -19.26
C LYS A 40 5.45 3.40 -19.40
N GLY A 41 5.14 2.28 -20.05
CA GLY A 41 6.08 1.20 -20.28
C GLY A 41 6.32 0.35 -19.04
N SER A 42 7.44 -0.37 -18.98
CA SER A 42 7.75 -1.27 -17.87
C SER A 42 9.19 -1.17 -17.38
N VAL A 43 9.39 -1.51 -16.11
CA VAL A 43 10.71 -1.57 -15.50
C VAL A 43 10.95 -2.90 -14.81
N ARG A 44 12.22 -3.31 -14.78
CA ARG A 44 12.72 -4.33 -13.86
C ARG A 44 13.39 -3.64 -12.69
N VAL A 45 12.84 -3.85 -11.50
CA VAL A 45 13.44 -3.42 -10.23
C VAL A 45 14.21 -4.60 -9.67
N PHE A 46 15.51 -4.41 -9.50
CA PHE A 46 16.38 -5.38 -8.84
C PHE A 46 16.59 -4.90 -7.42
N GLU A 47 16.11 -5.64 -6.42
CA GLU A 47 16.22 -5.30 -5.00
C GLU A 47 16.70 -6.53 -4.21
N GLY A 48 17.88 -6.44 -3.61
CA GLY A 48 18.51 -7.59 -2.97
C GLY A 48 18.68 -8.76 -3.94
N PHE A 49 17.96 -9.87 -3.70
CA PHE A 49 17.97 -11.04 -4.58
C PHE A 49 16.76 -11.17 -5.51
N GLU A 50 15.80 -10.26 -5.45
CA GLU A 50 14.60 -10.30 -6.26
C GLU A 50 14.77 -9.42 -7.51
N GLU A 51 14.33 -9.94 -8.65
CA GLU A 51 14.11 -9.21 -9.89
C GLU A 51 12.59 -9.13 -10.09
N ILE A 52 12.04 -7.92 -9.97
CA ILE A 52 10.61 -7.67 -10.04
C ILE A 52 10.31 -6.92 -11.34
N LEU A 53 9.53 -7.54 -12.23
CA LEU A 53 8.96 -6.85 -13.38
C LEU A 53 7.74 -6.03 -12.93
N VAL A 54 7.85 -4.72 -13.04
CA VAL A 54 6.77 -3.76 -12.75
C VAL A 54 6.23 -3.23 -14.07
N LYS A 55 4.97 -3.53 -14.34
CA LYS A 55 4.27 -3.11 -15.56
C LYS A 55 3.59 -1.77 -15.34
N GLU A 56 3.25 -1.11 -16.44
CA GLU A 56 2.39 0.06 -16.44
C GLU A 56 1.09 -0.23 -15.67
N GLY A 57 0.80 0.61 -14.68
CA GLY A 57 -0.39 0.50 -13.84
C GLY A 57 -0.17 -0.23 -12.52
N ASP A 58 1.01 -0.79 -12.30
CA ASP A 58 1.41 -1.43 -11.04
C ASP A 58 2.54 -0.65 -10.34
N PHE A 59 2.84 -1.05 -9.11
CA PHE A 59 3.89 -0.46 -8.31
C PHE A 59 4.74 -1.53 -7.61
N SER A 60 5.93 -1.13 -7.20
CA SER A 60 6.77 -1.90 -6.27
C SER A 60 7.30 -1.02 -5.16
N PHE A 61 7.58 -1.64 -4.02
CA PHE A 61 8.30 -1.00 -2.91
C PHE A 61 9.76 -1.39 -2.98
N VAL A 62 10.63 -0.44 -2.69
CA VAL A 62 12.05 -0.66 -2.42
C VAL A 62 12.29 -0.31 -0.96
N ASN A 63 12.70 -1.31 -0.17
CA ASN A 63 12.71 -1.22 1.27
C ASN A 63 13.96 -0.52 1.81
N ASN A 64 13.83 -0.01 3.04
CA ASN A 64 14.91 0.65 3.76
C ASN A 64 16.17 -0.23 3.84
N LEU A 65 17.33 0.34 3.47
CA LEU A 65 18.65 -0.31 3.41
C LEU A 65 18.78 -1.41 2.35
N HIS A 66 17.84 -1.55 1.42
CA HIS A 66 17.99 -2.53 0.35
C HIS A 66 18.75 -1.92 -0.84
N VAL A 67 19.80 -2.62 -1.26
CA VAL A 67 20.53 -2.27 -2.47
C VAL A 67 19.67 -2.59 -3.68
N HIS A 68 19.52 -1.61 -4.57
CA HIS A 68 18.66 -1.75 -5.72
C HIS A 68 19.14 -0.94 -6.93
N HIS A 69 18.58 -1.29 -8.09
CA HIS A 69 18.63 -0.52 -9.32
C HIS A 69 17.43 -0.87 -10.21
N ILE A 70 17.13 0.02 -11.15
CA ILE A 70 15.99 -0.07 -12.05
C ILE A 70 16.50 -0.06 -13.48
N THR A 71 15.95 -0.94 -14.32
CA THR A 71 16.21 -0.96 -15.76
C THR A 71 14.91 -0.99 -16.55
N SER A 72 14.94 -0.47 -17.77
CA SER A 72 13.84 -0.54 -18.72
C SER A 72 14.38 -0.86 -20.11
N SER A 73 13.67 -1.70 -20.85
CA SER A 73 13.98 -1.98 -22.27
C SER A 73 13.24 -1.07 -23.24
N ASP A 74 12.27 -0.30 -22.77
CA ASP A 74 11.35 0.53 -23.55
C ASP A 74 11.39 2.02 -23.13
N ASN A 75 12.41 2.42 -22.38
CA ASN A 75 12.56 3.78 -21.84
C ASN A 75 11.33 4.25 -21.06
N ALA A 76 10.90 3.44 -20.10
CA ALA A 76 9.72 3.67 -19.29
C ALA A 76 9.77 5.02 -18.57
N ILE A 77 8.61 5.65 -18.42
CA ILE A 77 8.44 6.85 -17.59
C ILE A 77 7.88 6.40 -16.25
N CYS A 78 8.59 6.71 -15.18
CA CYS A 78 8.25 6.32 -13.82
C CYS A 78 8.09 7.54 -12.92
N ILE A 79 7.12 7.45 -12.02
CA ILE A 79 7.06 8.26 -10.81
C ILE A 79 7.78 7.48 -9.72
N ILE A 80 8.80 8.09 -9.13
CA ILE A 80 9.55 7.55 -7.99
C ILE A 80 9.21 8.41 -6.77
N MET A 81 8.57 7.81 -5.78
CA MET A 81 8.15 8.48 -4.56
C MET A 81 8.93 7.93 -3.36
N HIS A 82 9.54 8.81 -2.58
CA HIS A 82 10.24 8.46 -1.34
C HIS A 82 9.43 8.94 -0.15
N LEU A 83 9.38 8.12 0.89
CA LEU A 83 8.74 8.43 2.17
C LEU A 83 9.79 8.44 3.28
N ASP A 84 9.78 9.48 4.11
CA ASP A 84 10.69 9.62 5.26
C ASP A 84 10.21 8.74 6.43
N LEU A 85 10.87 7.60 6.62
CA LEU A 85 10.52 6.67 7.69
C LEU A 85 10.87 7.24 9.07
N ASN A 86 11.82 8.18 9.19
CA ASN A 86 12.07 8.89 10.45
C ASN A 86 10.83 9.67 10.90
N TYR A 87 10.19 10.37 9.96
CA TYR A 87 8.99 11.13 10.25
C TYR A 87 7.82 10.24 10.66
N PHE A 88 7.65 9.08 9.99
CA PHE A 88 6.49 8.20 10.23
C PHE A 88 6.65 7.24 11.42
N GLU A 89 7.86 7.02 11.93
CA GLU A 89 8.12 6.09 13.06
C GLU A 89 7.31 6.46 14.33
N LYS A 90 7.01 7.75 14.56
CA LYS A 90 6.17 8.19 15.69
C LYS A 90 4.70 7.80 15.56
N TYR A 91 4.22 7.53 14.34
CA TYR A 91 2.84 7.16 14.05
C TYR A 91 2.67 5.67 13.84
N PHE A 92 3.69 5.04 13.24
CA PHE A 92 3.73 3.62 12.95
C PHE A 92 5.01 3.05 13.54
N GLU A 93 4.90 2.57 14.78
CA GLU A 93 6.02 1.93 15.48
C GLU A 93 6.57 0.78 14.62
N TYR A 94 7.89 0.72 14.46
CA TYR A 94 8.62 -0.28 13.68
C TYR A 94 8.59 -0.10 12.16
N ILE A 95 8.03 0.98 11.60
CA ILE A 95 7.93 1.15 10.14
C ILE A 95 9.29 1.04 9.44
N LYS A 96 10.36 1.58 10.05
CA LYS A 96 11.74 1.46 9.52
C LYS A 96 12.30 0.05 9.44
N HIS A 97 11.79 -0.84 10.29
CA HIS A 97 12.25 -2.23 10.38
C HIS A 97 11.36 -3.20 9.62
N THR A 98 10.26 -2.69 9.07
CA THR A 98 9.25 -3.49 8.39
C THR A 98 9.62 -3.69 6.93
N PHE A 99 9.22 -4.84 6.38
CA PHE A 99 9.39 -5.18 4.97
C PHE A 99 8.02 -5.14 4.28
N PHE A 100 7.91 -4.33 3.25
CA PHE A 100 6.72 -4.13 2.43
C PHE A 100 6.91 -4.74 1.05
N ARG A 101 5.83 -5.31 0.49
CA ARG A 101 5.85 -5.90 -0.85
C ARG A 101 4.49 -5.77 -1.53
N SER A 102 4.50 -5.69 -2.86
CA SER A 102 3.30 -5.59 -3.70
C SER A 102 3.07 -6.84 -4.58
N ASN A 103 3.94 -7.84 -4.50
CA ASN A 103 3.90 -9.07 -5.29
C ASN A 103 3.87 -10.30 -4.38
N LEU A 104 3.34 -11.44 -4.85
CA LEU A 104 3.49 -12.72 -4.14
C LEU A 104 4.95 -13.20 -4.15
N TYR A 105 5.34 -13.91 -3.09
CA TYR A 105 6.66 -14.54 -3.03
C TYR A 105 6.62 -15.88 -3.75
N GLU A 106 7.52 -16.07 -4.71
CA GLU A 106 7.69 -17.34 -5.40
C GLU A 106 8.96 -18.03 -4.92
N MET A 107 8.81 -19.21 -4.33
CA MET A 107 9.94 -20.00 -3.88
C MET A 107 10.58 -20.71 -5.07
N GLY A 108 11.77 -20.27 -5.50
CA GLY A 108 12.58 -20.94 -6.53
C GLY A 108 12.73 -20.18 -7.87
N SER A 109 11.99 -19.10 -8.08
CA SER A 109 12.21 -18.13 -9.15
C SER A 109 12.61 -16.78 -8.52
N SER A 110 13.85 -16.34 -8.69
CA SER A 110 14.28 -14.96 -8.33
C SER A 110 13.55 -13.88 -9.15
N LYS A 111 12.66 -14.28 -10.06
CA LYS A 111 11.90 -13.41 -10.96
C LYS A 111 10.45 -13.45 -10.57
N SER A 112 9.91 -12.30 -10.22
CA SER A 112 8.50 -12.12 -9.88
C SER A 112 7.88 -10.99 -10.73
N VAL A 113 6.55 -10.95 -10.79
CA VAL A 113 5.80 -9.88 -11.45
C VAL A 113 4.95 -9.17 -10.42
N SER A 114 4.92 -7.84 -10.45
CA SER A 114 4.12 -7.01 -9.53
C SER A 114 2.59 -7.16 -9.67
N THR A 115 2.12 -8.05 -10.54
CA THR A 115 0.69 -8.26 -10.85
C THR A 115 0.06 -9.45 -10.11
N ASN A 116 0.81 -10.23 -9.32
CA ASN A 116 0.32 -11.48 -8.73
C ASN A 116 -0.59 -11.23 -7.52
N PHE A 117 -1.74 -10.57 -7.72
CA PHE A 117 -2.81 -10.39 -6.75
C PHE A 117 -3.89 -11.45 -6.99
N ASP A 118 -3.54 -12.70 -6.70
CA ASP A 118 -4.35 -13.86 -7.14
C ASP A 118 -5.70 -13.99 -6.41
N ASP A 119 -5.91 -13.25 -5.31
CA ASP A 119 -7.19 -13.20 -4.59
C ASP A 119 -7.81 -11.80 -4.55
N GLU A 120 -9.13 -11.77 -4.38
CA GLU A 120 -9.95 -10.55 -4.34
C GLU A 120 -9.53 -9.57 -3.23
N ILE A 121 -9.02 -10.08 -2.11
CA ILE A 121 -8.58 -9.24 -0.99
C ILE A 121 -7.38 -8.40 -1.40
N ARG A 122 -6.33 -9.03 -1.97
CA ARG A 122 -5.12 -8.30 -2.33
C ARG A 122 -5.32 -7.44 -3.59
N LYS A 123 -6.23 -7.80 -4.50
CA LYS A 123 -6.70 -6.88 -5.56
C LYS A 123 -7.32 -5.62 -4.96
N GLY A 124 -8.17 -5.78 -3.93
CA GLY A 124 -8.73 -4.65 -3.19
C GLY A 124 -7.67 -3.75 -2.56
N TYR A 125 -6.59 -4.33 -2.01
CA TYR A 125 -5.47 -3.58 -1.44
C TYR A 125 -4.77 -2.74 -2.50
N ARG A 126 -4.44 -3.35 -3.65
CA ARG A 126 -3.84 -2.69 -4.81
C ARG A 126 -4.69 -1.52 -5.29
N THR A 127 -5.98 -1.74 -5.51
CA THR A 127 -6.89 -0.71 -6.03
C THR A 127 -7.05 0.46 -5.07
N ARG A 128 -7.21 0.22 -3.77
CA ARG A 128 -7.23 1.30 -2.76
C ARG A 128 -5.93 2.10 -2.74
N PHE A 129 -4.79 1.42 -2.79
CA PHE A 129 -3.48 2.07 -2.78
C PHE A 129 -3.26 2.95 -4.02
N LEU A 130 -3.61 2.47 -5.20
CA LEU A 130 -3.56 3.25 -6.43
C LEU A 130 -4.49 4.47 -6.38
N ASN A 131 -5.69 4.34 -5.78
CA ASN A 131 -6.60 5.47 -5.58
C ASN A 131 -6.01 6.55 -4.66
N LEU A 132 -5.32 6.15 -3.59
CA LEU A 132 -4.61 7.08 -2.70
C LEU A 132 -3.47 7.80 -3.42
N LEU A 133 -2.70 7.08 -4.25
CA LEU A 133 -1.67 7.69 -5.11
C LEU A 133 -2.26 8.69 -6.09
N ALA A 134 -3.39 8.38 -6.73
CA ALA A 134 -4.09 9.33 -7.59
C ALA A 134 -4.48 10.60 -6.82
N SER A 135 -5.05 10.48 -5.61
CA SER A 135 -5.38 11.64 -4.78
C SER A 135 -4.15 12.53 -4.53
N VAL A 136 -3.02 11.93 -4.15
CA VAL A 136 -1.76 12.65 -3.93
C VAL A 136 -1.28 13.37 -5.21
N PHE A 137 -1.27 12.68 -6.35
CA PHE A 137 -0.79 13.28 -7.60
C PHE A 137 -1.69 14.40 -8.11
N LEU A 138 -3.00 14.24 -8.00
CA LEU A 138 -3.97 15.26 -8.39
C LEU A 138 -3.84 16.52 -7.54
N ASP A 139 -3.60 16.38 -6.24
CA ASP A 139 -3.35 17.53 -5.37
C ASP A 139 -2.07 18.27 -5.73
N ILE A 140 -1.01 17.53 -6.06
CA ILE A 140 0.28 18.11 -6.47
C ILE A 140 0.12 18.87 -7.80
N LEU A 141 -0.62 18.32 -8.76
CA LEU A 141 -0.88 18.99 -10.05
C LEU A 141 -1.69 20.28 -9.90
N ASN A 142 -2.64 20.31 -8.97
CA ASN A 142 -3.51 21.47 -8.77
C ASN A 142 -2.81 22.66 -8.08
N ASN A 143 -1.68 22.44 -7.39
CA ASN A 143 -0.73 23.46 -6.92
C ASN A 143 -1.35 24.74 -6.27
N GLU A 144 -2.41 24.57 -5.48
CA GLU A 144 -3.00 25.67 -4.70
C GLU A 144 -2.40 25.72 -3.30
N SER A 145 -2.16 26.92 -2.74
CA SER A 145 -1.61 27.14 -1.38
C SER A 145 -2.35 26.43 -0.22
N MET A 146 -3.56 25.92 -0.46
CA MET A 146 -4.36 25.16 0.50
C MET A 146 -4.24 23.64 0.33
N ALA A 147 -3.40 23.17 -0.60
CA ALA A 147 -3.17 21.75 -0.91
C ALA A 147 -2.24 21.06 0.10
N GLU A 148 -1.33 21.77 0.77
CA GLU A 148 -0.28 21.15 1.60
C GLU A 148 -0.84 20.25 2.72
N ASN A 149 -1.80 20.74 3.51
CA ASN A 149 -2.41 19.93 4.58
C ASN A 149 -3.18 18.70 4.03
N LEU A 150 -3.82 18.85 2.88
CA LEU A 150 -4.60 17.77 2.25
C LEU A 150 -3.71 16.71 1.60
N ILE A 151 -2.59 17.14 1.03
CA ILE A 151 -1.55 16.23 0.57
C ILE A 151 -1.05 15.46 1.78
N MET A 152 -0.72 16.14 2.88
CA MET A 152 -0.29 15.47 4.11
C MET A 152 -1.31 14.45 4.63
N ASP A 153 -2.60 14.78 4.68
CA ASP A 153 -3.66 13.83 5.06
C ASP A 153 -3.67 12.60 4.11
N SER A 154 -3.57 12.83 2.80
CA SER A 154 -3.49 11.76 1.80
C SER A 154 -2.22 10.91 1.94
N ILE A 155 -1.09 11.53 2.29
CA ILE A 155 0.18 10.84 2.56
C ILE A 155 0.05 9.97 3.82
N TYR A 156 -0.59 10.46 4.88
CA TYR A 156 -0.85 9.64 6.07
C TYR A 156 -1.70 8.42 5.75
N GLN A 157 -2.75 8.57 4.94
CA GLN A 157 -3.57 7.44 4.48
C GLN A 157 -2.76 6.48 3.63
N LEU A 158 -1.92 6.99 2.72
CA LEU A 158 -1.04 6.19 1.88
C LEU A 158 -0.12 5.33 2.75
N VAL A 159 0.56 5.93 3.74
CA VAL A 159 1.43 5.21 4.69
C VAL A 159 0.63 4.23 5.54
N ALA A 160 -0.55 4.59 6.01
CA ALA A 160 -1.43 3.69 6.74
C ALA A 160 -1.83 2.47 5.89
N SER A 161 -2.11 2.66 4.59
CA SER A 161 -2.39 1.56 3.66
C SER A 161 -1.16 0.69 3.45
N ILE A 162 0.04 1.26 3.32
CA ILE A 162 1.32 0.50 3.26
C ILE A 162 1.45 -0.41 4.49
N VAL A 163 1.33 0.17 5.69
CA VAL A 163 1.50 -0.54 6.96
C VAL A 163 0.42 -1.57 7.20
N ASN A 164 -0.82 -1.33 6.77
CA ASN A 164 -1.90 -2.28 6.98
C ASN A 164 -1.93 -3.35 5.90
N ASP A 165 -1.76 -3.03 4.64
CA ASP A 165 -2.14 -3.90 3.53
C ASP A 165 -0.94 -4.59 2.86
N PHE A 166 0.25 -4.00 2.95
CA PHE A 166 1.44 -4.43 2.19
C PHE A 166 2.53 -5.08 3.04
N LEU A 167 2.24 -5.42 4.31
CA LEU A 167 3.15 -6.18 5.17
C LEU A 167 3.47 -7.54 4.57
N TRP A 168 4.75 -7.87 4.48
CA TRP A 168 5.19 -9.12 3.86
C TRP A 168 4.54 -10.39 4.45
N VAL A 169 4.26 -10.40 5.76
CA VAL A 169 3.66 -11.56 6.43
C VAL A 169 2.27 -11.89 5.90
N LYS A 170 1.57 -10.92 5.30
CA LYS A 170 0.26 -11.09 4.65
C LYS A 170 0.35 -11.73 3.26
N PHE A 171 1.52 -11.68 2.62
CA PHE A 171 1.77 -12.27 1.30
C PHE A 171 2.37 -13.68 1.39
N MET A 172 2.81 -14.07 2.58
CA MET A 172 3.45 -15.37 2.84
C MET A 172 2.53 -16.39 3.52
N ARG A 173 1.47 -15.91 4.19
CA ARG A 173 0.57 -16.79 4.93
C ARG A 173 -0.58 -17.25 4.05
N ASP A 174 -0.87 -18.54 4.15
CA ASP A 174 -2.10 -19.13 3.64
C ASP A 174 -3.29 -18.46 4.35
N ASN A 175 -4.21 -17.88 3.57
CA ASN A 175 -5.16 -16.83 3.98
C ASN A 175 -6.18 -17.24 5.08
N ASN A 176 -6.12 -18.46 5.58
CA ASN A 176 -7.18 -19.04 6.42
C ASN A 176 -7.02 -18.79 7.93
N LYS A 177 -5.91 -18.20 8.41
CA LYS A 177 -5.73 -17.91 9.84
C LYS A 177 -5.56 -16.41 10.11
N PRO A 178 -6.47 -15.76 10.85
CA PRO A 178 -6.31 -14.35 11.20
C PRO A 178 -5.03 -14.13 12.02
N VAL A 179 -4.30 -13.07 11.68
CA VAL A 179 -3.18 -12.56 12.51
C VAL A 179 -3.78 -11.72 13.62
N THR A 180 -3.54 -12.08 14.87
CA THR A 180 -3.89 -11.20 15.99
C THR A 180 -2.90 -10.03 16.07
N GLU A 181 -3.36 -8.88 16.55
CA GLU A 181 -2.52 -7.71 16.79
C GLU A 181 -1.33 -8.03 17.72
N VAL A 182 -1.56 -8.84 18.76
CA VAL A 182 -0.52 -9.30 19.69
C VAL A 182 0.58 -10.09 18.98
N GLN A 183 0.21 -10.99 18.06
CA GLN A 183 1.17 -11.76 17.27
C GLN A 183 1.95 -10.86 16.31
N LEU A 184 1.27 -9.93 15.64
CA LEU A 184 1.92 -8.98 14.74
C LEU A 184 2.92 -8.10 15.48
N ASN A 185 2.50 -7.49 16.59
CA ASN A 185 3.38 -6.63 17.40
C ASN A 185 4.58 -7.42 17.96
N ARG A 186 4.38 -8.67 18.39
CA ARG A 186 5.50 -9.54 18.78
C ARG A 186 6.46 -9.77 17.62
N TYR A 187 5.96 -10.10 16.43
CA TYR A 187 6.80 -10.28 15.25
C TYR A 187 7.60 -9.01 14.93
N LEU A 188 6.96 -7.85 14.90
CA LEU A 188 7.62 -6.58 14.59
C LEU A 188 8.73 -6.23 15.61
N ARG A 189 8.51 -6.47 16.91
CA ARG A 189 9.56 -6.32 17.94
C ARG A 189 10.74 -7.24 17.71
N ILE A 190 10.50 -8.49 17.32
CA ILE A 190 11.56 -9.45 17.01
C ILE A 190 12.34 -9.00 15.76
N ILE A 191 11.64 -8.55 14.71
CA ILE A 191 12.30 -8.05 13.49
C ILE A 191 13.15 -6.81 13.79
N LYS A 192 12.62 -5.84 14.54
CA LYS A 192 13.40 -4.68 15.01
C LYS A 192 14.67 -5.13 15.72
N TYR A 193 14.55 -6.05 16.68
CA TYR A 193 15.72 -6.53 17.40
C TYR A 193 16.76 -7.20 16.50
N ILE A 194 16.32 -8.02 15.53
CA ILE A 194 17.21 -8.61 14.52
C ILE A 194 17.93 -7.51 13.74
N ARG A 195 17.22 -6.51 13.19
CA ARG A 195 17.84 -5.43 12.39
C ARG A 195 18.81 -4.58 13.21
N GLU A 196 18.55 -4.36 14.49
CA GLU A 196 19.43 -3.57 15.37
C GLU A 196 20.62 -4.37 15.91
N ASN A 197 20.62 -5.71 15.82
CA ASN A 197 21.62 -6.56 16.47
C ASN A 197 22.14 -7.71 15.60
N TYR A 198 21.89 -7.70 14.27
CA TYR A 198 22.20 -8.83 13.39
C TYR A 198 23.68 -9.27 13.44
N GLU A 199 24.58 -8.33 13.69
CA GLU A 199 26.03 -8.53 13.84
C GLU A 199 26.41 -9.39 15.05
N LYS A 200 25.53 -9.46 16.06
CA LYS A 200 25.76 -10.21 17.30
C LYS A 200 25.26 -11.65 17.17
N ARG A 201 25.73 -12.53 18.06
CA ARG A 201 25.14 -13.87 18.22
C ARG A 201 23.75 -13.71 18.85
N ILE A 202 22.72 -14.12 18.11
CA ILE A 202 21.33 -14.14 18.59
C ILE A 202 20.81 -15.57 18.53
N THR A 203 20.32 -16.08 19.65
CA THR A 203 19.74 -17.42 19.77
C THR A 203 18.22 -17.35 19.96
N VAL A 204 17.55 -18.49 19.79
CA VAL A 204 16.12 -18.63 20.09
C VAL A 204 15.85 -18.35 21.57
N GLU A 205 16.74 -18.79 22.46
CA GLU A 205 16.67 -18.52 23.90
C GLU A 205 16.69 -17.01 24.19
N ASP A 206 17.57 -16.26 23.54
CA ASP A 206 17.66 -14.80 23.72
C ASP A 206 16.34 -14.10 23.35
N ILE A 207 15.73 -14.50 22.23
CA ILE A 207 14.45 -13.95 21.79
C ILE A 207 13.30 -14.37 22.71
N ALA A 208 13.25 -15.65 23.09
CA ALA A 208 12.21 -16.17 23.96
C ALA A 208 12.23 -15.44 25.32
N ARG A 209 13.42 -15.24 25.89
CA ARG A 209 13.61 -14.48 27.13
C ARG A 209 13.19 -13.02 26.97
N ARG A 210 13.56 -12.37 25.87
CA ARG A 210 13.20 -10.96 25.58
C ARG A 210 11.69 -10.76 25.42
N GLU A 211 11.01 -11.73 24.81
CA GLU A 211 9.57 -11.69 24.59
C GLU A 211 8.76 -12.33 25.73
N TYR A 212 9.42 -12.69 26.84
CA TYR A 212 8.81 -13.30 28.03
C TYR A 212 7.99 -14.56 27.72
N ILE A 213 8.52 -15.42 26.85
CA ILE A 213 7.90 -16.68 26.41
C ILE A 213 8.89 -17.85 26.51
N THR A 214 8.38 -19.08 26.44
CA THR A 214 9.24 -20.26 26.35
C THR A 214 9.79 -20.43 24.93
N GLU A 215 10.95 -21.06 24.79
CA GLU A 215 11.54 -21.39 23.48
C GLU A 215 10.62 -22.26 22.63
N ASN A 216 9.88 -23.18 23.27
CA ASN A 216 8.91 -24.03 22.60
C ASN A 216 7.76 -23.19 22.02
N TYR A 217 7.21 -22.27 22.81
CA TYR A 217 6.17 -21.36 22.33
C TYR A 217 6.70 -20.46 21.21
N PHE A 218 7.91 -19.92 21.34
CA PHE A 218 8.55 -19.13 20.27
C PHE A 218 8.65 -19.92 18.96
N SER A 219 9.11 -21.18 19.04
CA SER A 219 9.31 -22.01 17.85
C SER A 219 7.99 -22.27 17.11
N HIS A 220 6.90 -22.55 17.84
CA HIS A 220 5.57 -22.68 17.27
C HIS A 220 5.07 -21.36 16.69
N PHE A 221 5.15 -20.26 17.46
CA PHE A 221 4.77 -18.93 17.01
C PHE A 221 5.51 -18.54 15.72
N TRP A 222 6.82 -18.72 15.68
CA TRP A 222 7.65 -18.32 14.54
C TRP A 222 7.32 -19.16 13.31
N LYS A 223 7.11 -20.47 13.45
CA LYS A 223 6.72 -21.35 12.34
C LYS A 223 5.34 -21.00 11.78
N ASP A 224 4.40 -20.60 12.63
CA ASP A 224 3.04 -20.23 12.22
C ASP A 224 2.95 -18.83 11.61
N PHE A 225 3.90 -17.96 11.94
CA PHE A 225 3.90 -16.55 11.57
C PHE A 225 4.87 -16.22 10.43
N SER A 226 6.02 -16.89 10.40
CA SER A 226 7.08 -16.70 9.43
C SER A 226 7.17 -17.89 8.51
N PHE A 227 7.42 -17.62 7.23
CA PHE A 227 7.67 -18.65 6.24
C PHE A 227 9.06 -19.29 6.37
N PHE A 228 9.99 -18.58 7.02
CA PHE A 228 11.38 -19.01 7.18
C PHE A 228 11.67 -19.38 8.63
N SER A 229 12.65 -20.26 8.85
CA SER A 229 13.18 -20.48 10.19
C SER A 229 13.76 -19.19 10.77
N PHE A 230 13.78 -19.05 12.10
CA PHE A 230 14.37 -17.87 12.75
C PHE A 230 15.83 -17.66 12.32
N LYS A 231 16.59 -18.76 12.23
CA LYS A 231 17.97 -18.76 11.76
C LYS A 231 18.09 -18.26 10.32
N ASP A 232 17.17 -18.66 9.44
CA ASP A 232 17.17 -18.19 8.06
C ASP A 232 16.83 -16.70 7.98
N ARG A 233 15.89 -16.20 8.80
CA ARG A 233 15.59 -14.76 8.86
C ARG A 233 16.77 -13.94 9.35
N LEU A 234 17.47 -14.40 10.40
CA LEU A 234 18.68 -13.71 10.87
C LEU A 234 19.75 -13.69 9.78
N ASN A 235 20.02 -14.82 9.12
CA ASN A 235 21.04 -14.87 8.07
C ASN A 235 20.63 -14.09 6.82
N TYR A 236 19.33 -13.99 6.51
CA TYR A 236 18.81 -13.10 5.48
C TYR A 236 19.23 -11.66 5.77
N GLU A 237 18.97 -11.15 6.98
CA GLU A 237 19.32 -9.76 7.35
C GLU A 237 20.83 -9.52 7.20
N ARG A 238 21.65 -10.47 7.67
CA ARG A 238 23.11 -10.39 7.56
C ARG A 238 23.59 -10.36 6.11
N VAL A 239 22.95 -11.13 5.23
CA VAL A 239 23.29 -11.14 3.80
C VAL A 239 22.90 -9.82 3.14
N ILE A 240 21.70 -9.29 3.40
CA ILE A 240 21.27 -7.97 2.90
C ILE A 240 22.27 -6.89 3.32
N MET A 241 22.62 -6.84 4.60
CA MET A 241 23.60 -5.85 5.12
C MET A 241 25.01 -6.09 4.58
N SER A 242 25.38 -7.33 4.24
CA SER A 242 26.67 -7.64 3.64
C SER A 242 26.82 -7.09 2.22
N GLU A 243 25.72 -6.96 1.47
CA GLU A 243 25.76 -6.41 0.11
C GLU A 243 26.19 -4.95 0.11
N ILE A 244 25.72 -4.17 1.08
CA ILE A 244 26.15 -2.78 1.26
C ILE A 244 27.67 -2.69 1.43
N LEU A 245 28.23 -3.52 2.32
CA LEU A 245 29.68 -3.56 2.56
C LEU A 245 30.45 -4.08 1.33
N LEU A 246 29.90 -5.09 0.65
CA LEU A 246 30.52 -5.75 -0.49
C LEU A 246 30.70 -4.80 -1.68
N LEU A 247 29.69 -3.98 -1.97
CA LEU A 247 29.65 -3.05 -3.10
C LEU A 247 30.08 -1.61 -2.73
N GLY A 248 30.04 -1.26 -1.44
CA GLY A 248 30.39 0.05 -0.92
C GLY A 248 31.83 0.17 -0.41
N THR A 249 32.54 -0.94 -0.19
CA THR A 249 33.88 -0.93 0.43
C THR A 249 34.88 -1.85 -0.28
N ASN A 250 36.15 -1.71 0.12
CA ASN A 250 37.25 -2.59 -0.27
C ASN A 250 37.57 -3.67 0.78
N MET A 251 36.64 -3.95 1.71
CA MET A 251 36.83 -4.99 2.72
C MET A 251 36.99 -6.38 2.08
N SER A 252 37.80 -7.23 2.69
CA SER A 252 37.91 -8.63 2.29
C SER A 252 36.63 -9.39 2.63
N ILE A 253 36.35 -10.48 1.92
CA ILE A 253 35.16 -11.30 2.18
C ILE A 253 35.15 -11.86 3.61
N ASN A 254 36.32 -12.21 4.16
CA ASN A 254 36.45 -12.64 5.55
C ASN A 254 36.03 -11.53 6.53
N ALA A 255 36.53 -10.30 6.31
CA ALA A 255 36.19 -9.17 7.16
C ALA A 255 34.70 -8.79 7.06
N ILE A 256 34.10 -8.87 5.87
CA ILE A 256 32.66 -8.63 5.69
C ILE A 256 31.85 -9.69 6.45
N SER A 257 32.19 -10.98 6.27
CA SER A 257 31.54 -12.10 6.95
C SER A 257 31.54 -11.93 8.47
N GLU A 258 32.70 -11.58 9.05
CA GLU A 258 32.84 -11.32 10.47
C GLU A 258 32.03 -10.09 10.90
N LYS A 259 32.12 -8.98 10.15
CA LYS A 259 31.45 -7.72 10.46
C LYS A 259 29.93 -7.84 10.50
N VAL A 260 29.34 -8.67 9.64
CA VAL A 260 27.88 -8.92 9.64
C VAL A 260 27.46 -10.07 10.54
N GLY A 261 28.38 -10.67 11.32
CA GLY A 261 28.06 -11.63 12.39
C GLY A 261 28.01 -13.10 11.98
N PHE A 262 28.54 -13.50 10.81
CA PHE A 262 28.70 -14.92 10.49
C PHE A 262 29.87 -15.54 11.26
N SER A 263 29.68 -16.78 11.73
CA SER A 263 30.69 -17.53 12.49
C SER A 263 31.94 -17.86 11.68
N ASP A 264 31.78 -18.02 10.38
CA ASP A 264 32.85 -18.35 9.45
C ASP A 264 32.43 -17.99 8.02
N VAL A 265 33.44 -17.82 7.17
CA VAL A 265 33.24 -17.41 5.79
C VAL A 265 32.51 -18.46 4.96
N LYS A 266 32.70 -19.77 5.23
CA LYS A 266 32.01 -20.83 4.46
C LYS A 266 30.52 -20.77 4.71
N TYR A 267 30.10 -20.47 5.94
CA TYR A 267 28.71 -20.29 6.30
C TYR A 267 28.09 -19.04 5.67
N TYR A 268 28.85 -17.95 5.60
CA TYR A 268 28.46 -16.77 4.83
C TYR A 268 28.24 -17.08 3.35
N TYR A 269 29.21 -17.71 2.66
CA TYR A 269 29.08 -18.09 1.24
C TYR A 269 27.85 -18.98 0.99
N LYS A 270 27.61 -19.96 1.88
CA LYS A 270 26.44 -20.85 1.78
C LYS A 270 25.14 -20.07 1.79
N HIS A 271 24.99 -19.11 2.70
CA HIS A 271 23.76 -18.33 2.84
C HIS A 271 23.64 -17.23 1.79
N PHE A 272 24.74 -16.58 1.42
CA PHE A 272 24.72 -15.63 0.30
C PHE A 272 24.26 -16.34 -0.98
N LYS A 273 24.83 -17.52 -1.29
CA LYS A 273 24.41 -18.32 -2.45
C LYS A 273 22.98 -18.84 -2.34
N LYS A 274 22.51 -19.18 -1.13
CA LYS A 274 21.11 -19.56 -0.89
C LYS A 274 20.14 -18.45 -1.29
N TRP A 275 20.45 -17.20 -0.94
CA TRP A 275 19.55 -16.06 -1.20
C TRP A 275 19.74 -15.45 -2.60
N TYR A 276 20.98 -15.16 -3.01
CA TYR A 276 21.30 -14.46 -4.27
C TYR A 276 21.51 -15.39 -5.47
N GLY A 277 21.51 -16.71 -5.26
CA GLY A 277 21.82 -17.71 -6.29
C GLY A 277 23.28 -17.75 -6.76
N THR A 278 24.11 -16.77 -6.37
CA THR A 278 25.53 -16.67 -6.72
C THR A 278 26.41 -16.51 -5.50
N THR A 279 27.72 -16.65 -5.67
CA THR A 279 28.68 -16.29 -4.63
C THR A 279 28.79 -14.76 -4.48
N PRO A 280 29.26 -14.25 -3.32
CA PRO A 280 29.51 -12.83 -3.13
C PRO A 280 30.44 -12.21 -4.19
N LEU A 281 31.49 -12.93 -4.60
CA LEU A 281 32.45 -12.41 -5.59
C LEU A 281 31.84 -12.34 -7.00
N GLU A 282 31.08 -13.36 -7.41
CA GLU A 282 30.34 -13.33 -8.67
C GLU A 282 29.32 -12.20 -8.68
N HIS A 283 28.61 -11.99 -7.57
CA HIS A 283 27.66 -10.90 -7.42
C HIS A 283 28.34 -9.53 -7.54
N LYS A 284 29.43 -9.32 -6.80
CA LYS A 284 30.24 -8.09 -6.87
C LYS A 284 30.71 -7.82 -8.30
N LYS A 285 31.19 -8.84 -9.00
CA LYS A 285 31.62 -8.73 -10.40
C LYS A 285 30.46 -8.30 -11.32
N ARG A 286 29.29 -8.95 -11.23
CA ARG A 286 28.11 -8.57 -12.04
C ARG A 286 27.66 -7.13 -11.77
N CYS A 287 27.67 -6.70 -10.52
CA CYS A 287 27.34 -5.32 -10.16
C CYS A 287 28.36 -4.32 -10.71
N MET A 288 29.66 -4.66 -10.69
CA MET A 288 30.70 -3.82 -11.31
C MET A 288 30.51 -3.71 -12.82
N GLU A 289 30.31 -4.83 -13.52
CA GLU A 289 30.03 -4.86 -14.96
C GLU A 289 28.77 -4.06 -15.32
N TYR A 290 27.75 -4.07 -14.45
CA TYR A 290 26.57 -3.22 -14.60
C TYR A 290 26.91 -1.74 -14.43
N MET A 291 27.63 -1.37 -13.37
CA MET A 291 28.03 0.02 -13.11
C MET A 291 28.89 0.61 -14.24
N GLU A 292 29.69 -0.22 -14.93
CA GLU A 292 30.49 0.18 -16.09
C GLU A 292 29.63 0.61 -17.30
N LYS A 293 28.39 0.13 -17.42
CA LYS A 293 27.44 0.56 -18.47
C LYS A 293 26.96 2.00 -18.28
N GLY A 294 27.20 2.59 -17.11
CA GLY A 294 26.78 3.95 -16.77
C GLY A 294 25.34 4.04 -16.30
N THR A 295 24.82 5.27 -16.27
CA THR A 295 23.44 5.60 -15.90
C THR A 295 22.80 6.36 -17.04
N CYS A 296 21.59 5.97 -17.42
CA CYS A 296 20.78 6.67 -18.41
C CYS A 296 19.39 6.91 -17.81
N VAL A 297 19.23 8.11 -17.25
CA VAL A 297 17.99 8.60 -16.64
C VAL A 297 17.81 10.06 -17.04
N THR A 298 16.63 10.40 -17.56
CA THR A 298 16.23 11.78 -17.83
C THR A 298 15.18 12.21 -16.82
N ARG A 299 15.47 13.26 -16.04
CA ARG A 299 14.50 13.85 -15.12
C ARG A 299 13.47 14.66 -15.91
N LEU A 300 12.21 14.46 -15.60
CA LEU A 300 11.08 15.21 -16.13
C LEU A 300 10.44 16.03 -15.00
N SER A 301 9.76 17.10 -15.35
CA SER A 301 8.87 17.81 -14.43
C SER A 301 7.49 17.14 -14.39
N MET A 302 6.71 17.40 -13.34
CA MET A 302 5.31 16.96 -13.30
C MET A 302 4.47 17.56 -14.43
N TRP A 303 4.82 18.75 -14.90
CA TRP A 303 4.13 19.39 -16.03
C TRP A 303 4.38 18.70 -17.36
N ASP A 304 5.60 18.19 -17.59
CA ASP A 304 5.97 17.47 -18.82
C ASP A 304 5.17 16.18 -19.01
N ILE A 305 4.63 15.62 -17.92
CA ILE A 305 3.86 14.38 -17.92
C ILE A 305 2.40 14.58 -17.56
N LYS A 306 1.88 15.81 -17.52
CA LYS A 306 0.51 16.08 -17.05
C LYS A 306 -0.53 15.25 -17.81
N ASP A 307 -0.55 15.33 -19.14
CA ASP A 307 -1.51 14.61 -19.96
C ASP A 307 -1.32 13.08 -19.83
N LEU A 308 -0.06 12.62 -19.79
CA LEU A 308 0.26 11.21 -19.59
C LEU A 308 -0.23 10.70 -18.22
N LEU A 309 -0.10 11.52 -17.18
CA LEU A 309 -0.53 11.20 -15.82
C LEU A 309 -2.06 11.19 -15.72
N GLU A 310 -2.74 12.15 -16.35
CA GLU A 310 -4.20 12.15 -16.45
C GLU A 310 -4.70 10.88 -17.17
N ASP A 311 -4.09 10.51 -18.29
CA ASP A 311 -4.39 9.28 -19.01
C ASP A 311 -4.10 8.04 -18.16
N PHE A 312 -2.97 8.00 -17.46
CA PHE A 312 -2.59 6.91 -16.57
C PHE A 312 -3.62 6.72 -15.45
N ILE A 313 -4.01 7.81 -14.80
CA ILE A 313 -5.04 7.80 -13.76
C ILE A 313 -6.32 7.21 -14.36
N ARG A 314 -6.81 7.73 -15.49
CA ARG A 314 -8.04 7.23 -16.15
C ARG A 314 -7.94 5.76 -16.56
N ASN A 315 -6.81 5.33 -17.08
CA ASN A 315 -6.66 4.04 -17.77
C ASN A 315 -6.13 2.90 -16.90
N PHE A 316 -5.58 3.17 -15.71
CA PHE A 316 -5.00 2.14 -14.85
C PHE A 316 -5.49 2.22 -13.41
N ILE A 317 -5.59 3.43 -12.88
CA ILE A 317 -6.12 3.63 -11.53
C ILE A 317 -7.65 3.54 -11.56
N LEU A 318 -8.27 4.17 -12.57
CA LEU A 318 -9.73 4.14 -12.77
C LEU A 318 -10.19 3.01 -13.72
N LYS A 319 -9.27 2.17 -14.22
CA LYS A 319 -9.53 1.18 -15.28
C LYS A 319 -10.58 0.13 -14.95
N GLU A 320 -10.47 -0.49 -13.77
CA GLU A 320 -11.42 -1.54 -13.35
C GLU A 320 -12.85 -0.99 -13.31
N TYR A 321 -13.00 0.32 -13.17
CA TYR A 321 -14.27 1.04 -13.13
C TYR A 321 -14.73 1.53 -14.52
N ALA A 322 -13.79 1.76 -15.43
CA ALA A 322 -14.04 2.04 -16.85
C ALA A 322 -14.29 0.77 -17.68
N GLN A 323 -13.93 -0.42 -17.19
CA GLN A 323 -13.92 -1.67 -17.95
C GLN A 323 -15.30 -2.20 -18.39
N ASN A 324 -16.38 -1.44 -18.15
CA ASN A 324 -17.70 -1.71 -18.73
C ASN A 324 -18.37 -0.44 -19.32
N ASN A 325 -17.64 0.68 -19.50
CA ASN A 325 -18.22 2.00 -19.88
C ASN A 325 -19.43 2.40 -19.02
N ILE A 326 -19.45 1.94 -17.77
CA ILE A 326 -20.58 2.15 -16.88
C ILE A 326 -20.59 3.62 -16.44
N TRP A 327 -19.48 4.20 -15.99
CA TRP A 327 -19.45 5.57 -15.46
C TRP A 327 -18.45 6.48 -16.18
N ASN A 328 -18.81 7.77 -16.32
CA ASN A 328 -17.92 8.78 -16.91
C ASN A 328 -16.91 9.26 -15.85
N THR A 329 -15.63 8.99 -16.08
CA THR A 329 -14.53 9.29 -15.13
C THR A 329 -14.28 10.78 -14.90
N SER A 330 -14.68 11.67 -15.81
CA SER A 330 -14.53 13.13 -15.62
C SER A 330 -15.37 13.64 -14.46
N TYR A 331 -16.62 13.18 -14.36
CA TYR A 331 -17.55 13.63 -13.32
C TYR A 331 -17.11 13.20 -11.90
N LEU A 332 -16.46 12.03 -11.79
CA LEU A 332 -15.92 11.50 -10.53
C LEU A 332 -14.78 12.38 -10.00
N PHE A 333 -13.89 12.78 -10.91
CA PHE A 333 -12.78 13.69 -10.61
C PHE A 333 -13.30 15.06 -10.17
N ASP A 334 -14.25 15.63 -10.93
CA ASP A 334 -14.81 16.95 -10.64
C ASP A 334 -15.53 16.97 -9.28
N ASN A 335 -16.32 15.95 -8.94
CA ASN A 335 -17.01 15.87 -7.64
C ASN A 335 -16.07 15.75 -6.45
N PHE A 336 -15.00 14.95 -6.55
CA PHE A 336 -14.02 14.85 -5.48
C PHE A 336 -13.26 16.15 -5.26
N VAL A 337 -12.81 16.78 -6.35
CA VAL A 337 -12.13 18.07 -6.31
C VAL A 337 -13.06 19.12 -5.69
N ASN A 338 -14.35 19.13 -6.05
CA ASN A 338 -15.35 20.02 -5.49
C ASN A 338 -15.59 19.80 -3.99
N LEU A 339 -15.75 18.55 -3.53
CA LEU A 339 -15.92 18.23 -2.10
C LEU A 339 -14.70 18.66 -1.27
N LYS A 340 -13.50 18.40 -1.80
CA LYS A 340 -12.24 18.81 -1.19
C LYS A 340 -12.10 20.33 -1.16
N TYR A 341 -12.56 21.02 -2.20
CA TYR A 341 -12.62 22.48 -2.25
C TYR A 341 -13.62 23.07 -1.24
N LEU A 342 -14.79 22.45 -1.05
CA LEU A 342 -15.76 22.85 -0.02
C LEU A 342 -15.17 22.71 1.40
N TYR A 343 -14.47 21.62 1.70
CA TYR A 343 -13.73 21.47 2.95
C TYR A 343 -12.66 22.56 3.15
N LYS A 344 -11.96 22.96 2.08
CA LYS A 344 -10.95 24.04 2.11
C LYS A 344 -11.57 25.38 2.51
N LEU A 345 -12.74 25.74 1.97
CA LEU A 345 -13.42 27.00 2.29
C LEU A 345 -13.88 27.06 3.74
N ASP A 346 -14.33 25.93 4.29
CA ASP A 346 -14.95 25.87 5.61
C ASP A 346 -13.94 25.90 6.77
N LYS A 347 -12.68 25.47 6.56
CA LYS A 347 -11.59 25.69 7.54
C LYS A 347 -11.28 27.18 7.79
N LYS A 348 -11.67 28.07 6.87
CA LYS A 348 -11.49 29.53 7.01
C LYS A 348 -12.70 30.24 7.62
N ILE A 349 -13.89 29.64 7.57
CA ILE A 349 -15.14 30.21 8.10
C ILE A 349 -15.84 29.11 8.91
N PRO A 350 -15.64 29.04 10.24
CA PRO A 350 -16.25 27.98 11.03
C PRO A 350 -17.77 28.13 11.06
N GLN A 351 -18.48 27.26 10.33
CA GLN A 351 -19.93 27.12 10.48
C GLN A 351 -20.28 26.26 11.70
N ARG A 352 -21.43 26.57 12.33
CA ARG A 352 -21.92 25.92 13.57
C ARG A 352 -22.78 24.70 13.24
N GLY A 353 -22.19 23.54 12.94
CA GLY A 353 -22.95 22.30 12.76
C GLY A 353 -22.09 21.05 12.53
N SER A 354 -22.67 19.87 12.80
CA SER A 354 -22.08 18.57 12.41
C SER A 354 -21.98 18.51 10.88
N ARG A 355 -20.80 18.18 10.36
CA ARG A 355 -20.56 18.06 8.92
C ARG A 355 -20.82 16.62 8.50
N ASN A 356 -21.65 16.39 7.50
CA ASN A 356 -21.92 15.05 6.98
C ASN A 356 -21.61 15.02 5.48
N ALA A 357 -20.74 14.11 5.07
CA ALA A 357 -20.56 13.75 3.67
C ALA A 357 -21.60 12.68 3.33
N VAL A 358 -22.49 12.97 2.38
CA VAL A 358 -23.57 12.05 2.00
C VAL A 358 -23.16 11.28 0.74
N VAL A 359 -23.11 9.95 0.84
CA VAL A 359 -22.94 9.06 -0.31
C VAL A 359 -24.30 8.43 -0.60
N ASN A 360 -24.96 8.80 -1.69
CA ASN A 360 -26.10 8.02 -2.18
C ASN A 360 -25.58 6.81 -2.94
N ILE A 361 -25.60 5.64 -2.31
CA ILE A 361 -25.00 4.44 -2.90
C ILE A 361 -25.77 3.91 -4.10
N LEU A 362 -27.02 4.34 -4.30
CA LEU A 362 -27.89 3.95 -5.42
C LEU A 362 -28.00 5.04 -6.49
N ASP A 363 -27.31 6.17 -6.30
CA ASP A 363 -27.20 7.19 -7.34
C ASP A 363 -26.57 6.58 -8.60
N PRO A 364 -26.98 6.99 -9.82
CA PRO A 364 -26.30 6.54 -11.02
C PRO A 364 -24.79 6.77 -10.96
N ALA A 365 -24.24 7.83 -10.36
CA ALA A 365 -22.77 7.92 -10.24
C ALA A 365 -22.14 6.77 -9.41
N ASN A 366 -22.92 6.07 -8.59
CA ASN A 366 -22.48 5.10 -7.60
C ASN A 366 -22.98 3.66 -7.82
N PHE A 367 -24.02 3.42 -8.61
CA PHE A 367 -24.64 2.10 -8.74
C PHE A 367 -25.27 1.82 -10.10
N LYS A 368 -24.98 0.63 -10.64
CA LYS A 368 -25.57 0.14 -11.87
C LYS A 368 -26.01 -1.31 -11.76
N GLU A 369 -27.08 -1.62 -12.45
CA GLU A 369 -27.58 -2.96 -12.67
C GLU A 369 -27.34 -3.36 -14.12
N ILE A 370 -26.74 -4.54 -14.34
CA ILE A 370 -26.57 -5.12 -15.68
C ILE A 370 -27.02 -6.56 -15.62
N GLY A 371 -28.19 -6.84 -16.20
CA GLY A 371 -28.85 -8.13 -16.05
C GLY A 371 -29.22 -8.36 -14.60
N ASP A 372 -28.80 -9.49 -14.03
CA ASP A 372 -29.03 -9.83 -12.62
C ASP A 372 -27.88 -9.35 -11.71
N LYS A 373 -26.85 -8.69 -12.24
CA LYS A 373 -25.65 -8.29 -11.49
C LYS A 373 -25.73 -6.83 -11.07
N VAL A 374 -25.30 -6.58 -9.84
CA VAL A 374 -25.20 -5.26 -9.23
C VAL A 374 -23.74 -4.82 -9.19
N PHE A 375 -23.50 -3.54 -9.49
CA PHE A 375 -22.17 -2.95 -9.52
C PHE A 375 -22.19 -1.65 -8.73
N PHE A 376 -21.25 -1.51 -7.79
CA PHE A 376 -21.02 -0.28 -7.06
C PHE A 376 -19.76 0.42 -7.57
N ASN A 377 -19.82 1.75 -7.66
CA ASN A 377 -18.66 2.59 -7.92
C ASN A 377 -17.87 2.79 -6.63
N TRP A 378 -17.10 1.76 -6.27
CA TRP A 378 -16.29 1.79 -5.05
C TRP A 378 -15.27 2.92 -5.01
N GLN A 379 -14.91 3.51 -6.15
CA GLN A 379 -14.00 4.65 -6.15
C GLN A 379 -14.62 5.88 -5.47
N ASN A 380 -15.83 6.28 -5.86
CA ASN A 380 -16.53 7.39 -5.21
C ASN A 380 -16.77 7.12 -3.72
N ILE A 381 -17.16 5.88 -3.40
CA ILE A 381 -17.44 5.46 -2.04
C ILE A 381 -16.14 5.45 -1.21
N ASP A 382 -15.06 4.82 -1.70
CA ASP A 382 -13.74 4.80 -1.06
C ASP A 382 -13.23 6.22 -0.82
N MET A 383 -13.37 7.12 -1.80
CA MET A 383 -12.90 8.50 -1.69
C MET A 383 -13.67 9.28 -0.61
N LEU A 384 -14.98 9.08 -0.50
CA LEU A 384 -15.81 9.72 0.52
C LEU A 384 -15.60 9.10 1.91
N VAL A 385 -15.45 7.78 1.99
CA VAL A 385 -15.10 7.08 3.23
C VAL A 385 -13.73 7.53 3.73
N ASN A 386 -12.72 7.52 2.85
CA ASN A 386 -11.37 7.98 3.19
C ASN A 386 -11.38 9.46 3.61
N PHE A 387 -12.14 10.31 2.92
CA PHE A 387 -12.31 11.70 3.31
C PHE A 387 -12.96 11.85 4.70
N SER A 388 -14.00 11.06 5.01
CA SER A 388 -14.65 11.11 6.32
C SER A 388 -13.73 10.64 7.46
N GLU A 389 -12.88 9.64 7.24
CA GLU A 389 -11.95 9.15 8.25
C GLU A 389 -10.80 10.12 8.54
N THR A 390 -10.52 11.08 7.65
CA THR A 390 -9.45 12.09 7.82
C THR A 390 -9.94 13.52 7.89
N SER A 391 -11.25 13.74 8.00
CA SER A 391 -11.82 15.06 8.20
C SER A 391 -12.74 15.06 9.40
N GLU A 392 -13.27 16.22 9.76
CA GLU A 392 -14.33 16.35 10.78
C GLU A 392 -15.73 16.01 10.21
N PHE A 393 -15.81 15.44 9.00
CA PHE A 393 -17.07 15.04 8.40
C PHE A 393 -17.45 13.62 8.82
N ASN A 394 -18.66 13.46 9.34
CA ASN A 394 -19.30 12.14 9.44
C ASN A 394 -19.67 11.65 8.04
N LEU A 395 -19.81 10.34 7.88
CA LEU A 395 -20.29 9.73 6.66
C LEU A 395 -21.75 9.30 6.80
N ASP A 396 -22.60 9.86 5.94
CA ASP A 396 -23.99 9.47 5.80
C ASP A 396 -24.13 8.60 4.54
N ILE A 397 -24.51 7.34 4.71
CA ILE A 397 -24.81 6.42 3.63
C ILE A 397 -26.29 6.55 3.28
N LYS A 398 -26.60 7.26 2.20
CA LYS A 398 -27.97 7.37 1.69
C LYS A 398 -28.31 6.16 0.81
N ILE A 399 -29.48 5.57 1.06
CA ILE A 399 -30.04 4.47 0.28
C ILE A 399 -31.43 4.91 -0.18
N ASP A 400 -31.55 5.19 -1.47
CA ASP A 400 -32.80 5.62 -2.07
C ASP A 400 -33.61 4.42 -2.59
N CYS A 401 -34.54 3.91 -1.77
CA CYS A 401 -35.30 2.71 -2.08
C CYS A 401 -36.21 2.86 -3.31
N LYS A 402 -36.51 4.09 -3.75
CA LYS A 402 -37.25 4.32 -5.01
C LYS A 402 -36.46 3.92 -6.26
N LEU A 403 -35.14 3.76 -6.14
CA LEU A 403 -34.24 3.38 -7.23
C LEU A 403 -33.96 1.86 -7.28
N LEU A 404 -34.54 1.08 -6.36
CA LEU A 404 -34.32 -0.36 -6.27
C LEU A 404 -35.50 -1.16 -6.81
N ASP A 405 -35.21 -2.19 -7.61
CA ASP A 405 -36.16 -3.25 -7.91
C ASP A 405 -36.34 -4.15 -6.66
N GLU A 406 -37.60 -4.47 -6.32
CA GLU A 406 -37.97 -5.41 -5.27
C GLU A 406 -37.27 -6.78 -5.41
N LYS A 407 -36.84 -7.17 -6.61
CA LYS A 407 -36.12 -8.43 -6.82
C LYS A 407 -34.61 -8.36 -6.59
N LEU A 408 -34.04 -7.16 -6.55
CA LEU A 408 -32.59 -6.95 -6.53
C LEU A 408 -32.08 -6.24 -5.27
N TYR A 409 -32.95 -5.60 -4.47
CA TYR A 409 -32.53 -4.82 -3.31
C TYR A 409 -31.71 -5.62 -2.29
N GLU A 410 -32.15 -6.84 -1.92
CA GLU A 410 -31.39 -7.67 -0.97
C GLU A 410 -30.00 -7.99 -1.51
N LYS A 411 -29.90 -8.31 -2.80
CA LYS A 411 -28.62 -8.60 -3.47
C LYS A 411 -27.73 -7.35 -3.48
N ALA A 412 -28.27 -6.20 -3.82
CA ALA A 412 -27.55 -4.93 -3.83
C ALA A 412 -26.99 -4.59 -2.45
N ILE A 413 -27.84 -4.60 -1.42
CA ILE A 413 -27.44 -4.23 -0.05
C ILE A 413 -26.45 -5.24 0.55
N ASN A 414 -26.68 -6.55 0.38
CA ASN A 414 -25.73 -7.54 0.87
C ASN A 414 -24.36 -7.42 0.17
N THR A 415 -24.36 -7.26 -1.17
CA THR A 415 -23.12 -7.06 -1.93
C THR A 415 -22.36 -5.81 -1.47
N PHE A 416 -23.08 -4.72 -1.20
CA PHE A 416 -22.51 -3.50 -0.66
C PHE A 416 -21.88 -3.74 0.73
N LEU A 417 -22.63 -4.30 1.67
CA LEU A 417 -22.15 -4.51 3.03
C LEU A 417 -21.00 -5.52 3.12
N ASP A 418 -21.03 -6.60 2.33
CA ASP A 418 -19.92 -7.56 2.21
C ASP A 418 -18.64 -6.86 1.77
N SER A 419 -18.76 -6.05 0.71
CA SER A 419 -17.63 -5.30 0.17
C SER A 419 -17.10 -4.26 1.18
N CYS A 420 -17.99 -3.54 1.87
CA CYS A 420 -17.62 -2.60 2.91
C CYS A 420 -16.90 -3.28 4.07
N LEU A 421 -17.36 -4.45 4.51
CA LEU A 421 -16.73 -5.20 5.61
C LEU A 421 -15.31 -5.64 5.25
N LEU A 422 -15.12 -6.09 4.00
CA LEU A 422 -13.81 -6.45 3.46
C LEU A 422 -12.88 -5.23 3.31
N ARG A 423 -13.45 -4.04 3.06
CA ARG A 423 -12.70 -2.81 2.78
C ARG A 423 -12.34 -2.00 4.02
N TYR A 424 -13.30 -1.75 4.91
CA TYR A 424 -13.20 -0.70 5.94
C TYR A 424 -13.19 -1.22 7.38
N ARG A 425 -13.38 -2.53 7.59
CA ARG A 425 -13.59 -3.15 8.91
C ARG A 425 -14.91 -2.68 9.57
N LEU A 426 -15.45 -3.54 10.45
CA LEU A 426 -16.73 -3.28 11.11
C LEU A 426 -16.72 -2.00 11.95
N VAL A 427 -15.62 -1.71 12.66
CA VAL A 427 -15.50 -0.54 13.55
C VAL A 427 -15.64 0.79 12.81
N THR A 428 -15.18 0.88 11.56
CA THR A 428 -15.38 2.10 10.75
C THR A 428 -16.82 2.19 10.29
N MET A 429 -17.41 1.09 9.84
CA MET A 429 -18.83 1.05 9.42
C MET A 429 -19.80 1.37 10.56
N GLU A 430 -19.48 0.97 11.80
CA GLU A 430 -20.29 1.27 13.00
C GLU A 430 -20.40 2.78 13.30
N LYS A 431 -19.52 3.62 12.74
CA LYS A 431 -19.62 5.09 12.88
C LYS A 431 -20.58 5.72 11.88
N TRP A 432 -21.00 4.99 10.85
CA TRP A 432 -21.81 5.54 9.76
C TRP A 432 -23.25 5.76 10.16
N LYS A 433 -23.89 6.73 9.49
CA LYS A 433 -25.33 6.93 9.57
C LYS A 433 -25.98 6.53 8.25
N PHE A 434 -26.85 5.54 8.28
CA PHE A 434 -27.64 5.10 7.13
C PHE A 434 -28.94 5.91 7.03
N LEU A 435 -29.12 6.62 5.92
CA LEU A 435 -30.32 7.40 5.60
C LEU A 435 -31.11 6.64 4.54
N ILE A 436 -32.20 5.97 4.94
CA ILE A 436 -33.03 5.18 4.04
C ILE A 436 -34.21 6.03 3.58
N THR A 437 -34.31 6.33 2.29
CA THR A 437 -35.40 7.13 1.73
C THR A 437 -36.42 6.27 1.00
N TYR A 438 -37.71 6.60 1.18
CA TYR A 438 -38.85 5.94 0.56
C TYR A 438 -39.93 6.98 0.19
N ASN A 439 -40.84 6.66 -0.72
CA ASN A 439 -41.86 7.60 -1.23
C ASN A 439 -43.26 6.99 -1.40
N SER A 440 -43.43 5.72 -1.08
CA SER A 440 -44.69 4.97 -1.17
C SER A 440 -44.74 3.91 -0.08
N GLU A 441 -45.91 3.28 0.09
CA GLU A 441 -46.07 2.14 1.00
C GLU A 441 -45.22 0.92 0.56
N ASP A 442 -45.15 0.66 -0.75
CA ASP A 442 -44.33 -0.42 -1.31
C ASP A 442 -42.83 -0.19 -1.04
N THR A 443 -42.33 1.02 -1.30
CA THR A 443 -40.92 1.35 -1.05
C THR A 443 -40.59 1.45 0.44
N TYR A 444 -41.60 1.65 1.31
CA TYR A 444 -41.43 1.58 2.76
C TYR A 444 -41.17 0.14 3.23
N TYR A 445 -41.81 -0.87 2.63
CA TYR A 445 -41.52 -2.27 2.95
C TYR A 445 -40.07 -2.61 2.61
N VAL A 446 -39.61 -2.23 1.41
CA VAL A 446 -38.21 -2.36 1.00
C VAL A 446 -37.29 -1.65 1.99
N ALA A 447 -37.61 -0.41 2.37
CA ALA A 447 -36.82 0.36 3.32
C ALA A 447 -36.66 -0.36 4.68
N ASN A 448 -37.73 -0.94 5.22
CA ASN A 448 -37.67 -1.70 6.47
C ASN A 448 -36.72 -2.89 6.35
N THR A 449 -36.86 -3.70 5.29
CA THR A 449 -35.97 -4.86 5.09
C THR A 449 -34.52 -4.43 4.94
N VAL A 450 -34.24 -3.34 4.22
CA VAL A 450 -32.88 -2.77 4.11
C VAL A 450 -32.35 -2.39 5.49
N GLY A 451 -33.17 -1.75 6.33
CA GLY A 451 -32.79 -1.40 7.69
C GLY A 451 -32.53 -2.62 8.58
N ASP A 452 -33.32 -3.68 8.46
CA ASP A 452 -33.12 -4.94 9.19
C ASP A 452 -31.77 -5.58 8.83
N ILE A 453 -31.46 -5.66 7.52
CA ILE A 453 -30.16 -6.16 7.04
C ILE A 453 -29.00 -5.32 7.62
N ILE A 454 -29.13 -3.99 7.64
CA ILE A 454 -28.08 -3.11 8.17
C ILE A 454 -27.91 -3.31 9.69
N ASN A 455 -29.01 -3.37 10.44
CA ASN A 455 -28.98 -3.57 11.90
C ASN A 455 -28.38 -4.93 12.29
N GLU A 456 -28.65 -5.97 11.51
CA GLU A 456 -28.06 -7.29 11.73
C GLU A 456 -26.54 -7.26 11.48
N ARG A 457 -26.11 -6.61 10.41
CA ARG A 457 -24.71 -6.68 9.93
C ARG A 457 -23.80 -5.60 10.51
N VAL A 458 -24.35 -4.47 10.94
CA VAL A 458 -23.63 -3.31 11.48
C VAL A 458 -24.34 -2.79 12.73
N PRO A 459 -24.33 -3.55 13.84
CA PRO A 459 -25.31 -3.35 14.93
C PRO A 459 -25.24 -2.01 15.66
N LYS A 460 -24.11 -1.29 15.56
CA LYS A 460 -23.94 0.02 16.21
C LYS A 460 -24.12 1.21 15.25
N ALA A 461 -24.33 0.98 13.97
CA ALA A 461 -24.59 2.07 13.03
C ALA A 461 -25.96 2.69 13.29
N SER A 462 -26.08 4.00 13.01
CA SER A 462 -27.36 4.70 13.12
C SER A 462 -28.17 4.48 11.85
N VAL A 463 -29.40 3.99 11.95
CA VAL A 463 -30.34 3.88 10.81
C VAL A 463 -31.48 4.90 10.99
N THR A 464 -31.79 5.65 9.94
CA THR A 464 -32.88 6.64 9.96
C THR A 464 -33.66 6.61 8.66
N TYR A 465 -34.99 6.64 8.76
CA TYR A 465 -35.91 6.56 7.63
C TYR A 465 -36.49 7.94 7.30
N PHE A 466 -36.57 8.26 6.00
CA PHE A 466 -37.11 9.54 5.53
C PHE A 466 -38.09 9.32 4.39
N PHE A 467 -39.28 9.92 4.51
CA PHE A 467 -40.23 10.01 3.41
C PHE A 467 -39.83 11.16 2.48
N GLU A 468 -39.54 10.89 1.22
CA GLU A 468 -39.28 11.89 0.18
C GLU A 468 -40.50 12.00 -0.74
N ILE A 469 -41.00 13.23 -0.92
CA ILE A 469 -42.17 13.54 -1.75
C ILE A 469 -41.76 13.71 -3.22
#